data_AF-A0A6A4JL07-F1
#
_entry.id   AF-A0A6A4JL07-F1
#
_cell.length_a   1.000
_cell.length_b   1.000
_cell.length_c   1.000
_cell.angle_alpha   90.00
_cell.angle_beta   90.00
_cell.angle_gamma   90.00
#
_symmetry.space_group_name_H-M   'P 1'
#
loop_
_entity.id
_entity.type
_entity.pdbx_description
1 polymer ?
#
loop_
_entity_poly.entity_id
_entity_poly.type
_entity_poly.pdbx_seq_one_letter_code
_entity_poly.pdbx_strand_id
1 'polypeptide(L)'
;MLDPCFHRFVKFLFIPQFASKMYLHFYLDENKKRVYTFKKVDPNGCPTIPAHPARYSVGNEMSKERILIKRRFNILPTQGPPPVY
;
A
#
# COMPACT_ATOMS: atom_id res chain seq x y z
N MET A 1 12.23 40.53 37.01
CA MET A 1 11.56 39.59 37.93
C MET A 1 11.22 38.37 37.10
N LEU A 2 11.87 37.26 37.42
CA LEU A 2 11.79 36.00 36.69
C LEU A 2 10.50 35.30 37.07
N ASP A 3 9.72 34.85 36.08
CA ASP A 3 8.69 33.84 36.29
C ASP A 3 9.33 32.44 36.23
N PRO A 4 9.39 31.70 37.35
CA PRO A 4 10.03 30.39 37.44
C PRO A 4 8.99 29.26 37.38
N CYS A 5 8.01 29.38 36.48
CA CYS A 5 6.97 28.37 36.29
C CYS A 5 7.02 27.78 34.88
N PHE A 6 7.71 26.64 34.82
CA PHE A 6 7.28 25.47 34.06
C PHE A 6 7.77 25.29 32.63
N HIS A 7 9.06 25.59 32.44
CA HIS A 7 9.91 24.74 31.61
C HIS A 7 10.13 23.37 32.30
N ARG A 8 9.12 22.47 32.22
CA ARG A 8 9.23 21.04 32.59
C ARG A 8 7.96 20.34 32.11
N PHE A 9 7.84 19.91 30.88
CA PHE A 9 8.33 18.58 30.51
C PHE A 9 8.40 18.50 28.98
N VAL A 10 9.54 18.92 28.45
CA VAL A 10 10.03 18.48 27.15
C VAL A 10 10.26 16.97 27.28
N LYS A 11 9.29 16.16 26.84
CA LYS A 11 9.36 14.71 26.52
C LYS A 11 7.98 14.07 26.73
N PHE A 12 7.09 14.23 25.78
CA PHE A 12 6.15 13.16 25.45
C PHE A 12 6.08 13.08 23.93
N LEU A 13 7.10 12.39 23.39
CA LEU A 13 6.99 11.54 22.22
C LEU A 13 5.88 11.93 21.23
N PHE A 14 5.99 13.12 20.63
CA PHE A 14 5.49 13.31 19.27
C PHE A 14 6.47 12.54 18.39
N ILE A 15 6.35 11.21 18.46
CA ILE A 15 7.02 10.31 17.54
C ILE A 15 6.55 10.80 16.18
N PRO A 16 7.44 11.33 15.33
CA PRO A 16 7.04 11.63 13.96
C PRO A 16 6.49 10.31 13.43
N GLN A 17 5.31 10.33 12.81
CA GLN A 17 4.84 9.18 12.05
C GLN A 17 5.89 8.91 10.96
N PHE A 18 6.92 8.14 11.29
CA PHE A 18 7.77 7.41 10.37
C PHE A 18 6.90 6.28 9.81
N ALA A 19 5.82 6.66 9.11
CA ALA A 19 5.38 5.86 7.99
C ALA A 19 6.54 5.95 7.00
N SER A 20 7.40 4.94 6.98
CA SER A 20 8.41 4.79 5.94
C SER A 20 7.69 4.87 4.59
N LYS A 21 7.72 6.04 3.95
CA LYS A 21 7.16 6.24 2.60
C LYS A 21 7.94 5.33 1.68
N MET A 22 7.34 4.22 1.27
CA MET A 22 7.97 3.31 0.34
C MET A 22 7.90 3.94 -1.06
N TYR A 23 9.04 4.43 -1.55
CA TYR A 23 9.15 5.09 -2.86
C TYR A 23 9.36 4.11 -4.02
N LEU A 24 9.43 2.81 -3.74
CA LEU A 24 9.70 1.81 -4.75
C LEU A 24 8.45 1.57 -5.61
N HIS A 25 8.56 1.86 -6.88
CA HIS A 25 7.54 1.64 -7.91
C HIS A 25 8.01 0.57 -8.90
N PHE A 26 7.09 0.07 -9.71
CA PHE A 26 7.39 -0.85 -10.81
C PHE A 26 6.41 -0.69 -11.97
N TYR A 27 6.83 -1.21 -13.13
CA TYR A 27 5.99 -1.47 -14.28
C TYR A 27 6.21 -2.89 -14.82
N LEU A 28 5.32 -3.31 -15.71
CA LEU A 28 5.41 -4.62 -16.36
C LEU A 28 6.03 -4.46 -17.74
N ASP A 29 7.10 -5.23 -17.98
CA ASP A 29 7.72 -5.36 -19.29
C ASP A 29 6.86 -6.24 -20.22
N GLU A 30 7.21 -6.34 -21.50
CA GLU A 30 6.53 -7.19 -22.50
C GLU A 30 6.45 -8.66 -22.03
N ASN A 31 7.49 -9.10 -21.31
CA ASN A 31 7.58 -10.43 -20.70
C ASN A 31 6.79 -10.58 -19.39
N LYS A 32 5.96 -9.59 -19.02
CA LYS A 32 5.22 -9.51 -17.74
C LYS A 32 6.12 -9.56 -16.49
N LYS A 33 7.40 -9.24 -16.64
CA LYS A 33 8.36 -9.13 -15.52
C LYS A 33 8.27 -7.74 -14.91
N ARG A 34 8.43 -7.66 -13.58
CA ARG A 34 8.46 -6.37 -12.87
C ARG A 34 9.82 -5.70 -13.06
N VAL A 35 9.81 -4.48 -13.59
CA VAL A 35 10.98 -3.60 -13.63
C VAL A 35 10.80 -2.51 -12.59
N TYR A 36 11.74 -2.42 -11.65
CA TYR A 36 11.66 -1.51 -10.52
C TYR A 36 12.24 -0.14 -10.85
N THR A 37 11.59 0.90 -10.35
CA THR A 37 11.97 2.29 -10.58
C THR A 37 11.53 3.18 -9.42
N PHE A 38 12.16 4.35 -9.28
CA PHE A 38 11.70 5.42 -8.39
C PHE A 38 10.94 6.52 -9.13
N LYS A 39 10.91 6.45 -10.48
CA LYS A 39 10.14 7.39 -11.31
C LYS A 39 8.65 7.07 -11.17
N LYS A 40 7.81 8.10 -11.27
CA LYS A 40 6.34 7.92 -11.25
C LYS A 40 5.78 7.52 -12.61
N VAL A 41 6.56 7.67 -13.67
CA VAL A 41 6.15 7.48 -15.06
C VAL A 41 7.13 6.52 -15.74
N ASP A 42 6.57 5.61 -16.53
CA ASP A 42 7.26 4.62 -17.34
C ASP A 42 7.92 5.26 -18.57
N PRO A 43 8.88 4.57 -19.23
CA PRO A 43 9.42 5.03 -20.51
C PRO A 43 8.34 5.23 -21.59
N ASN A 44 7.22 4.50 -21.48
CA ASN A 44 6.08 4.59 -22.39
C ASN A 44 5.06 5.67 -21.99
N GLY A 45 5.32 6.44 -20.94
CA GLY A 45 4.41 7.48 -20.44
C GLY A 45 3.29 6.98 -19.51
N CYS A 46 3.20 5.68 -19.25
CA CYS A 46 2.21 5.10 -18.33
C CYS A 46 2.56 5.39 -16.86
N PRO A 47 1.57 5.51 -15.96
CA PRO A 47 1.83 5.66 -14.54
C PRO A 47 2.32 4.34 -13.92
N THR A 48 3.41 4.43 -13.14
CA THR A 48 3.97 3.30 -12.39
C THR A 48 3.13 2.91 -11.17
N ILE A 49 3.24 1.66 -10.74
CA ILE A 49 2.50 1.09 -9.60
C ILE A 49 3.44 0.96 -8.39
N PRO A 50 3.00 1.25 -7.15
CA PRO A 50 3.81 1.01 -5.96
C PRO A 50 4.11 -0.48 -5.79
N ALA A 51 5.36 -0.82 -5.46
CA ALA A 51 5.79 -2.20 -5.29
C ALA A 51 5.26 -2.86 -4.00
N HIS A 52 4.85 -2.05 -3.01
CA HIS A 52 4.29 -2.56 -1.77
C HIS A 52 2.82 -2.99 -1.94
N PRO A 53 2.40 -4.14 -1.40
CA PRO A 53 0.99 -4.50 -1.38
C PRO A 53 0.14 -3.54 -0.51
N ALA A 54 -1.17 -3.50 -0.75
CA ALA A 54 -2.07 -2.76 0.15
C ALA A 54 -2.00 -3.34 1.58
N ARG A 55 -1.98 -2.46 2.60
CA ARG A 55 -1.94 -2.87 4.02
C ARG A 55 -3.16 -3.74 4.35
N TYR A 56 -2.91 -4.88 4.98
CA TYR A 56 -3.98 -5.70 5.54
C TYR A 56 -4.45 -5.15 6.89
N SER A 57 -5.76 -5.16 7.11
CA SER A 57 -6.38 -4.79 8.39
C SER A 57 -7.52 -5.75 8.67
N VAL A 58 -7.59 -6.24 9.91
CA VAL A 58 -8.61 -7.21 10.33
C VAL A 58 -10.02 -6.61 10.26
N GLY A 59 -10.19 -5.37 10.73
CA GLY A 59 -11.46 -4.63 10.69
C GLY A 59 -11.73 -3.87 9.38
N ASN A 60 -11.35 -4.42 8.22
CA ASN A 60 -11.63 -3.73 6.95
C ASN A 60 -13.12 -3.83 6.60
N GLU A 61 -13.86 -2.73 6.79
CA GLU A 61 -15.30 -2.64 6.48
C GLU A 61 -15.59 -2.99 5.02
N MET A 62 -14.73 -2.52 4.09
CA MET A 62 -14.90 -2.70 2.65
C MET A 62 -14.47 -4.10 2.13
N SER A 63 -14.47 -5.11 2.99
CA SER A 63 -14.11 -6.48 2.65
C SER A 63 -15.21 -7.16 1.83
N LYS A 64 -16.49 -6.91 2.17
CA LYS A 64 -17.65 -7.51 1.50
C LYS A 64 -17.76 -7.04 0.05
N GLU A 65 -17.62 -5.75 -0.18
CA GLU A 65 -17.71 -5.08 -1.49
C GLU A 65 -16.61 -5.58 -2.42
N ARG A 66 -15.39 -5.76 -1.89
CA ARG A 66 -14.27 -6.33 -2.64
C ARG A 66 -14.56 -7.76 -3.13
N ILE A 67 -15.20 -8.58 -2.30
CA ILE A 67 -15.58 -9.95 -2.67
C ILE A 67 -16.70 -9.90 -3.72
N LEU A 68 -17.70 -9.03 -3.56
CA LEU A 68 -18.79 -8.87 -4.51
C LEU A 68 -18.28 -8.47 -5.91
N ILE A 69 -17.36 -7.51 -5.98
CA ILE A 69 -16.73 -7.09 -7.24
C ILE A 69 -15.99 -8.26 -7.89
N LYS A 70 -15.16 -8.99 -7.13
CA LYS A 70 -14.44 -10.16 -7.65
C LYS A 70 -15.38 -11.24 -8.18
N ARG A 71 -16.53 -11.46 -7.52
CA ARG A 71 -17.57 -12.40 -7.97
C ARG A 71 -18.21 -11.97 -9.28
N ARG A 72 -18.53 -10.68 -9.45
CA ARG A 72 -19.16 -10.14 -10.68
C ARG A 72 -18.26 -10.32 -11.91
N PHE A 73 -16.95 -10.18 -11.75
CA PHE A 73 -15.98 -10.33 -12.83
C PHE A 73 -15.44 -11.77 -12.98
N ASN A 74 -15.99 -12.75 -12.26
CA ASN A 74 -15.54 -14.15 -12.28
C ASN A 74 -14.04 -14.34 -12.01
N ILE A 75 -13.45 -13.50 -11.15
CA ILE A 75 -12.01 -13.52 -10.80
C ILE A 75 -11.78 -14.37 -9.53
N LEU A 76 -12.84 -14.80 -8.85
CA LEU A 76 -12.72 -15.53 -7.59
C LEU A 76 -12.26 -16.97 -7.88
N PRO A 77 -11.19 -17.48 -7.24
CA PRO A 77 -10.69 -18.84 -7.50
C PRO A 77 -11.73 -19.93 -7.20
N THR A 78 -12.66 -19.68 -6.27
CA THR A 78 -13.75 -20.59 -5.92
C THR A 78 -14.79 -20.77 -7.04
N GLN A 79 -14.84 -19.87 -8.03
CA GLN A 79 -15.77 -19.99 -9.17
C GLN A 79 -15.22 -20.92 -10.27
N GLY A 80 -13.92 -21.23 -10.26
CA GLY A 80 -13.28 -22.12 -11.22
C GLY A 80 -13.22 -23.58 -10.76
N PRO A 81 -12.75 -24.49 -11.63
CA PRO A 81 -12.44 -25.86 -11.22
C PRO A 81 -11.37 -25.86 -10.11
N PRO A 82 -11.37 -26.86 -9.22
CA PRO A 82 -10.36 -26.97 -8.18
C PRO A 82 -8.95 -27.03 -8.81
N PRO A 83 -7.93 -26.42 -8.16
CA PRO A 83 -6.56 -26.54 -8.64
C PRO A 83 -6.13 -28.00 -8.65
N VAL A 84 -5.52 -28.44 -9.76
CA VAL A 84 -4.86 -29.74 -9.88
C VAL A 84 -3.43 -29.56 -9.38
N TYR A 85 -3.01 -30.38 -8.42
CA TYR A 85 -1.69 -30.34 -7.78
C TYR A 85 -0.77 -31.41 -8.37
#